data_AF-A0AB36KP84-F1
#
_entry.id   AF-A0AB36KP84-F1
#
_cell.length_a   1.000
_cell.length_b   1.000
_cell.length_c   1.000
_cell.angle_alpha   90.00
_cell.angle_beta   90.00
_cell.angle_gamma   90.00
#
_symmetry.space_group_name_H-M   'P 1'
#
loop_
_entity.id
_entity.type
_entity.pdbx_description
1 polymer ?
#
loop_
_entity_poly.entity_id
_entity_poly.type
_entity_poly.pdbx_seq_one_letter_code
_entity_poly.pdbx_strand_id
1 'polypeptide(L)'
;MENREQLIKDQKISKRVILFFVLFSTIGLIFGWPFATPYVFVMLKYKTFWAVMTLGIVGCAFAADGNLWLLRNPGKSPRDYYQRKHWWLHVFNWEIKREFPETEAADK
;
A
#
# COMPACT_ATOMS: atom_id res chain seq x y z
N MET A 1 -20.11 -9.21 -13.94
CA MET A 1 -19.23 -8.02 -13.79
C MET A 1 -19.10 -7.60 -12.33
N GLU A 2 -20.15 -7.72 -11.52
CA GLU A 2 -20.19 -7.46 -10.07
C GLU A 2 -19.03 -8.08 -9.25
N ASN A 3 -18.69 -9.35 -9.51
CA ASN A 3 -17.64 -10.07 -8.78
C ASN A 3 -16.25 -9.42 -8.97
N ARG A 4 -15.97 -8.84 -10.15
CA ARG A 4 -14.68 -8.18 -10.43
C ARG A 4 -14.56 -6.84 -9.72
N GLU A 5 -15.65 -6.08 -9.60
CA GLU A 5 -15.64 -4.81 -8.88
C GLU A 5 -15.46 -5.00 -7.38
N GLN A 6 -16.07 -6.04 -6.80
CA GLN A 6 -15.81 -6.45 -5.41
C GLN A 6 -14.34 -6.82 -5.21
N LEU A 7 -13.77 -7.66 -6.08
CA LEU A 7 -12.34 -8.01 -6.03
C LEU A 7 -11.43 -6.77 -6.12
N ILE A 8 -11.75 -5.79 -6.97
CA ILE A 8 -10.99 -4.54 -7.07
C ILE A 8 -11.10 -3.72 -5.77
N LYS A 9 -12.28 -3.66 -5.14
CA LYS A 9 -12.48 -2.98 -3.86
C LYS A 9 -11.66 -3.65 -2.75
N ASP A 10 -11.71 -4.98 -2.67
CA ASP A 10 -10.97 -5.74 -1.66
C ASP A 10 -9.46 -5.57 -1.83
N GLN A 11 -8.95 -5.70 -3.06
CA GLN A 11 -7.53 -5.48 -3.35
C GLN A 11 -7.09 -4.05 -3.05
N LYS A 12 -7.97 -3.06 -3.24
CA LYS A 12 -7.70 -1.67 -2.88
C LYS A 12 -7.60 -1.48 -1.36
N ILE A 13 -8.47 -2.13 -0.58
CA ILE A 13 -8.40 -2.15 0.88
C ILE A 13 -7.09 -2.81 1.32
N SER A 14 -6.75 -3.99 0.77
CA SER A 14 -5.50 -4.68 1.07
C SER A 14 -4.28 -3.81 0.77
N LYS A 15 -4.24 -3.11 -0.38
CA LYS A 15 -3.17 -2.17 -0.72
C LYS A 15 -3.00 -1.08 0.34
N ARG A 16 -4.10 -0.48 0.82
CA ARG A 16 -4.07 0.56 1.86
C ARG A 16 -3.54 0.03 3.18
N VAL A 17 -3.97 -1.16 3.59
CA VAL A 17 -3.47 -1.83 4.80
C VAL A 17 -1.97 -2.09 4.69
N ILE A 18 -1.50 -2.60 3.55
CA ILE A 18 -0.07 -2.83 3.30
C ILE A 18 0.71 -1.51 3.38
N LEU A 19 0.23 -0.43 2.76
CA LEU A 19 0.90 0.88 2.82
C LEU A 19 0.92 1.48 4.22
N PHE A 20 -0.13 1.25 5.02
CA PHE A 20 -0.12 1.59 6.43
C PHE A 20 1.00 0.84 7.17
N PHE A 21 1.16 -0.47 6.91
CA PHE A 21 2.27 -1.24 7.47
C PHE A 21 3.64 -0.78 6.97
N VAL A 22 3.77 -0.33 5.72
CA VAL A 22 5.02 0.29 5.22
C VAL A 22 5.35 1.52 6.06
N LEU A 23 4.40 2.44 6.22
CA LEU A 23 4.60 3.65 7.02
C LEU A 23 4.96 3.30 8.47
N PHE A 24 4.19 2.41 9.10
CA PHE A 24 4.45 1.95 10.45
C PHE A 24 5.84 1.32 10.60
N SER A 25 6.25 0.47 9.65
CA SER A 25 7.55 -0.17 9.66
C SER A 25 8.70 0.83 9.46
N THR A 26 8.51 1.82 8.58
CA THR A 26 9.51 2.89 8.40
C THR A 26 9.66 3.78 9.63
N ILE A 27 8.57 4.07 10.35
CA ILE A 27 8.62 4.80 11.63
C ILE A 27 9.38 3.97 12.67
N GLY A 28 9.08 2.67 12.77
CA GLY A 28 9.81 1.74 13.64
C GLY A 28 11.29 1.58 13.26
N LEU A 29 11.65 1.73 11.99
CA LEU A 29 13.04 1.73 11.54
C LEU A 29 13.80 2.99 12.01
N ILE A 30 13.16 4.16 11.94
CA ILE A 30 13.76 5.45 12.31
C ILE A 30 13.94 5.54 13.82
N PHE A 31 12.85 5.31 14.56
CA PHE A 31 12.79 5.55 16.00
C PHE A 31 13.08 4.29 16.84
N GLY A 32 13.03 3.09 16.25
CA GLY A 32 13.02 1.84 17.00
C GLY A 32 11.65 1.57 17.64
N TRP A 33 11.59 0.54 18.49
CA TRP A 33 10.40 0.26 19.29
C TRP A 33 10.40 1.09 20.58
N PRO A 34 9.44 2.02 20.77
CA PRO A 34 9.48 2.96 21.89
C PRO A 34 8.93 2.39 23.21
N PHE A 35 8.31 1.21 23.18
CA PHE A 35 7.62 0.63 24.35
C PHE A 35 8.47 -0.41 25.09
N ALA A 36 8.26 -0.52 26.40
CA ALA A 36 8.83 -1.59 27.21
C ALA A 36 8.47 -2.95 26.60
N THR A 37 9.49 -3.73 26.28
CA THR A 37 9.35 -4.90 25.40
C THR A 37 9.27 -6.17 26.26
N PRO A 38 8.11 -6.85 26.33
CA PRO A 38 8.05 -8.19 26.92
C PRO A 38 8.94 -9.14 26.11
N TYR A 39 9.40 -10.25 26.72
CA TYR A 39 10.33 -11.20 26.10
C TYR A 39 9.95 -11.66 24.68
N VAL A 40 8.64 -11.76 24.40
CA VAL A 40 8.11 -12.20 23.09
C VAL A 40 8.38 -11.19 21.96
N PHE A 41 8.52 -9.91 22.29
CA PHE A 41 8.69 -8.83 21.33
C PHE A 41 10.13 -8.31 21.23
N VAL A 42 11.10 -8.99 21.83
CA VAL A 42 12.52 -8.55 21.87
C VAL A 42 13.07 -8.32 20.46
N MET A 43 12.59 -9.06 19.46
CA MET A 43 12.95 -8.86 18.05
C MET A 43 12.65 -7.44 17.54
N LEU A 44 11.58 -6.79 18.03
CA LEU A 44 11.22 -5.41 17.67
C LEU A 44 12.22 -4.37 18.19
N LYS A 45 13.15 -4.72 19.09
CA LYS A 45 14.23 -3.79 19.46
C LYS A 45 15.27 -3.63 18.36
N TYR A 46 15.47 -4.65 17.53
CA TYR A 46 16.55 -4.64 16.56
C TYR A 46 16.16 -3.86 15.32
N LYS A 47 16.95 -2.83 14.97
CA LYS A 47 16.77 -2.08 13.72
C LYS A 47 16.84 -2.98 12.48
N THR A 48 17.65 -4.04 12.52
CA THR A 48 17.72 -5.03 11.44
C THR A 48 16.38 -5.73 11.20
N PHE A 49 15.62 -6.03 12.26
CA PHE A 49 14.29 -6.62 12.12
C PHE A 49 13.36 -5.65 11.39
N TRP A 50 13.33 -4.37 11.79
CA TRP A 50 12.55 -3.35 11.10
C TRP A 50 12.97 -3.15 9.64
N ALA A 51 14.28 -3.24 9.34
CA ALA A 51 14.79 -3.10 7.98
C ALA A 51 14.31 -4.26 7.08
N VAL A 52 14.43 -5.50 7.55
CA VAL A 52 13.97 -6.69 6.81
C VAL A 52 12.45 -6.67 6.65
N MET A 53 11.71 -6.31 7.71
CA MET A 53 10.26 -6.16 7.66
C MET A 53 9.84 -5.08 6.66
N THR A 54 10.47 -3.91 6.69
CA THR A 54 10.19 -2.82 5.75
C THR A 54 10.41 -3.29 4.31
N LEU A 55 11.53 -3.94 4.02
CA LEU A 55 11.83 -4.48 2.70
C LEU A 55 10.79 -5.50 2.23
N GLY A 56 10.38 -6.42 3.12
CA GLY A 56 9.35 -7.41 2.83
C GLY A 56 8.00 -6.76 2.51
N ILE A 57 7.54 -5.82 3.35
CA ILE A 57 6.26 -5.14 3.18
C ILE A 57 6.26 -4.25 1.92
N VAL A 58 7.39 -3.59 1.63
CA VAL A 58 7.56 -2.84 0.38
C VAL A 58 7.41 -3.76 -0.84
N GLY A 59 8.03 -4.94 -0.83
CA GLY A 59 7.85 -5.96 -1.86
C GLY A 59 6.38 -6.36 -2.02
N CYS A 60 5.66 -6.59 -0.92
CA CYS A 60 4.22 -6.86 -0.94
C CYS A 60 3.41 -5.69 -1.50
N ALA A 61 3.82 -4.43 -1.24
CA ALA A 61 3.15 -3.25 -1.78
C ALA A 61 3.29 -3.17 -3.31
N PHE A 62 4.47 -3.48 -3.85
CA PHE A 62 4.69 -3.58 -5.30
C PHE A 62 3.83 -4.69 -5.92
N ALA A 63 3.79 -5.87 -5.30
CA ALA A 63 2.97 -6.99 -5.78
C ALA A 63 1.46 -6.65 -5.76
N ALA A 64 0.98 -6.03 -4.68
CA ALA A 64 -0.42 -5.62 -4.54
C ALA A 64 -0.81 -4.54 -5.58
N ASP A 65 0.04 -3.56 -5.83
CA ASP A 65 -0.22 -2.54 -6.86
C ASP A 65 -0.19 -3.11 -8.27
N GLY A 66 0.76 -4.02 -8.54
CA GLY A 66 0.84 -4.77 -9.80
C GLY A 66 -0.43 -5.57 -10.06
N ASN A 67 -0.89 -6.33 -9.06
CA ASN A 67 -2.10 -7.14 -9.16
C ASN A 67 -3.35 -6.26 -9.36
N LEU A 68 -3.47 -5.17 -8.60
CA LEU A 68 -4.58 -4.22 -8.74
C LEU A 68 -4.63 -3.59 -10.14
N TRP A 69 -3.47 -3.30 -10.72
CA TRP A 69 -3.42 -2.75 -12.07
C TRP A 69 -3.83 -3.75 -13.15
N LEU A 70 -3.38 -5.01 -13.05
CA LEU A 70 -3.77 -6.08 -13.98
C LEU A 70 -5.28 -6.33 -13.90
N LEU A 71 -5.84 -6.34 -12.68
CA LEU A 71 -7.29 -6.45 -12.48
C LEU A 71 -8.07 -5.30 -13.12
N ARG A 72 -7.47 -4.13 -13.32
CA ARG A 72 -8.09 -2.98 -14.00
C ARG A 72 -7.84 -2.92 -15.51
N ASN A 73 -6.84 -3.65 -16.01
CA ASN A 73 -6.43 -3.62 -17.41
C ASN A 73 -6.45 -5.04 -17.99
N PRO A 74 -7.64 -5.59 -18.30
CA PRO A 74 -7.73 -6.93 -18.87
C PRO A 74 -6.98 -6.99 -20.21
N GLY A 75 -6.20 -8.05 -20.41
CA GLY A 75 -5.43 -8.27 -21.64
C GLY A 75 -4.03 -7.65 -21.67
N LYS A 76 -3.61 -6.95 -20.62
CA LYS A 76 -2.23 -6.47 -20.48
C LYS A 76 -1.35 -7.44 -19.71
N SER A 77 -0.07 -7.46 -20.03
CA SER A 77 0.92 -8.31 -19.37
C SER A 77 1.48 -7.65 -18.11
N PRO A 78 2.01 -8.42 -17.13
CA PRO A 78 2.71 -7.85 -15.97
C PRO A 78 3.90 -6.97 -16.36
N ARG A 79 4.50 -7.18 -17.53
CA ARG A 79 5.63 -6.37 -18.01
C ARG A 79 5.20 -4.93 -18.32
N ASP A 80 4.00 -4.76 -18.85
CA ASP A 80 3.43 -3.46 -19.21
C ASP A 80 3.18 -2.59 -17.97
N TYR A 81 3.06 -3.20 -16.78
CA TYR A 81 2.99 -2.49 -15.52
C TYR A 81 4.27 -1.68 -15.25
N TYR A 82 5.44 -2.33 -15.38
CA TYR A 82 6.75 -1.74 -15.08
C TYR A 82 7.25 -0.75 -16.14
N GLN A 83 6.67 -0.79 -17.35
CA GLN A 83 7.02 0.14 -18.43
C GLN A 83 6.37 1.53 -18.27
N ARG A 84 5.45 1.70 -17.32
CA ARG A 84 4.79 3.00 -17.11
C ARG A 84 5.73 4.02 -16.49
N LYS A 85 5.60 5.28 -16.93
CA LYS A 85 6.34 6.40 -16.38
C LYS A 85 6.01 6.54 -14.89
N HIS A 86 7.03 6.60 -14.04
CA HIS A 86 6.89 6.65 -12.59
C HIS A 86 6.08 5.48 -11.98
N TRP A 87 6.17 4.27 -12.56
CA TRP A 87 5.52 3.06 -12.04
C TRP A 87 5.72 2.88 -10.53
N TRP A 88 6.91 3.18 -10.00
CA TRP A 88 7.23 3.08 -8.57
C TRP A 88 6.42 4.03 -7.67
N LEU A 89 6.00 5.21 -8.17
CA LEU A 89 5.16 6.14 -7.41
C LEU A 89 3.71 5.63 -7.29
N HIS A 90 3.25 4.80 -8.23
CA HIS A 90 1.89 4.27 -8.19
C HIS A 90 1.65 3.36 -6.97
N VAL A 91 2.70 2.71 -6.47
CA VAL A 91 2.65 1.91 -5.25
C VAL A 91 2.18 2.75 -4.06
N PHE A 92 2.71 3.96 -3.90
CA PHE A 92 2.38 4.86 -2.79
C PHE A 92 1.04 5.59 -2.96
N ASN A 93 0.36 5.40 -4.09
CA ASN A 93 -0.96 5.98 -4.28
C ASN A 93 -1.98 5.29 -3.37
N TRP A 94 -2.39 5.96 -2.30
CA TRP A 94 -3.43 5.51 -1.37
C TRP A 94 -4.83 5.48 -2.01
N GLU A 95 -4.99 6.09 -3.18
CA GLU A 95 -6.24 6.20 -3.91
C GLU A 95 -7.41 6.58 -2.99
N ILE A 96 -7.14 7.51 -2.07
CA ILE A 96 -8.16 8.18 -1.28
C ILE A 96 -9.00 8.89 -2.33
N LYS A 97 -10.19 8.35 -2.64
CA LYS A 97 -11.18 9.14 -3.35
C LYS A 97 -11.35 10.36 -2.45
N ARG A 98 -10.92 11.53 -2.94
CA ARG A 98 -11.43 12.79 -2.42
C ARG A 98 -12.90 12.77 -2.78
N GLU A 99 -13.71 12.19 -1.91
CA GLU A 99 -15.11 12.59 -1.80
C GLU A 99 -15.06 13.99 -1.19
N PHE A 100 -14.63 14.97 -1.99
CA PHE A 100 -15.17 16.30 -1.82
C PHE A 100 -16.62 16.13 -2.24
N PRO A 101 -17.61 16.28 -1.34
CA PRO A 101 -18.92 16.63 -1.83
C PRO A 101 -18.69 17.87 -2.69
N GLU A 102 -19.11 17.81 -3.94
CA GLU A 102 -19.40 19.03 -4.68
C GLU A 102 -20.48 19.73 -3.85
N THR A 103 -20.04 20.55 -2.89
CA THR A 103 -20.88 21.59 -2.33
C THR A 103 -21.15 22.50 -3.51
N GLU A 104 -22.26 22.22 -4.18
CA GLU A 104 -23.16 23.18 -4.78
C GLU A 104 -22.45 24.50 -5.13
N ALA A 105 -21.65 24.46 -6.20
CA ALA A 105 -21.57 25.60 -7.10
C ALA A 105 -22.89 25.65 -7.89
N ALA A 106 -24.01 25.80 -7.16
CA ALA A 106 -25.26 26.26 -7.71
C ALA A 106 -25.21 27.78 -7.62
N ASP A 107 -24.68 28.36 -8.69
CA ASP A 107 -24.95 29.71 -9.13
C ASP A 107 -26.43 30.07 -8.90
N LYS A 108 -26.69 31.01 -7.97
CA LYS A 108 -27.70 32.08 -8.05
C LYS A 108 -27.57 33.06 -6.89
#